data_AF-A0AAV1KZ83-F1
#
_entry.id   AF-A0AAV1KZ83-F1
#
_cell.length_a   1.000
_cell.length_b   1.000
_cell.length_c   1.000
_cell.angle_alpha   90.00
_cell.angle_beta   90.00
_cell.angle_gamma   90.00
#
_symmetry.space_group_name_H-M   'P 1'
#
loop_
_entity.id
_entity.type
_entity.pdbx_description
1 polymer ?
#
loop_
_entity_poly.entity_id
_entity_poly.type
_entity_poly.pdbx_seq_one_letter_code
_entity_poly.pdbx_strand_id
1 'polypeptide(L)'
;MFKIESYITPILLSYVDKYVRDFKPADAQVSLWGGGVALHNLVLKADVLQQEVALPFTLVSGRIHELLIQVPWTKIMSEPIIVTIDTIECILSLHPPPEESPPPESPRTQVVEAPPGYMRALVRRVVSNIALRVHHLIVKYVQDDIVLSLNVKHLAVDSAGPDWQPAFADIEQSDPVLRRLVRLDDLTLCLDRADADGKIRFYQEPLLYRCQLDFRCFSFTSFPFCIFF
;
A
#
# COMPACT_ATOMS: atom_id res chain seq x y z
N MET A 1 -9.38 -31.12 -1.35
CA MET A 1 -8.07 -30.87 -0.72
C MET A 1 -7.95 -29.37 -0.55
N PHE A 2 -8.03 -28.85 0.67
CA PHE A 2 -7.99 -27.40 0.92
C PHE A 2 -6.56 -26.90 0.67
N LYS A 3 -6.38 -26.14 -0.41
CA LYS A 3 -5.12 -25.49 -0.76
C LYS A 3 -5.14 -24.08 -0.17
N ILE A 4 -4.10 -23.70 0.57
CA ILE A 4 -3.98 -22.36 1.16
C ILE A 4 -3.99 -21.26 0.09
N GLU A 5 -3.50 -21.61 -1.10
CA GLU A 5 -3.50 -20.83 -2.32
C GLU A 5 -4.91 -20.35 -2.69
N SER A 6 -5.94 -21.19 -2.48
CA SER A 6 -7.34 -20.87 -2.79
C SER A 6 -7.95 -19.83 -1.84
N TYR A 7 -7.31 -19.56 -0.69
CA TYR A 7 -7.76 -18.54 0.27
C TYR A 7 -6.92 -17.27 0.20
N ILE A 8 -5.59 -17.39 0.07
CA ILE A 8 -4.69 -16.23 0.05
C ILE A 8 -4.78 -15.48 -1.29
N THR A 9 -4.84 -16.21 -2.41
CA THR A 9 -4.82 -15.59 -3.74
C THR A 9 -6.01 -14.63 -3.96
N PRO A 10 -7.26 -15.01 -3.68
CA PRO A 10 -8.40 -14.09 -3.83
C PRO A 10 -8.28 -12.86 -2.93
N ILE A 11 -7.73 -13.01 -1.71
CA ILE A 11 -7.51 -11.87 -0.80
C ILE A 11 -6.54 -10.89 -1.44
N LEU A 12 -5.34 -11.33 -1.83
CA LEU A 12 -4.33 -10.48 -2.47
C LEU A 12 -4.89 -9.78 -3.71
N LEU A 13 -5.56 -10.54 -4.58
CA LEU A 13 -6.15 -10.01 -5.81
C LEU A 13 -7.28 -9.02 -5.54
N SER A 14 -8.10 -9.24 -4.51
CA SER A 14 -9.15 -8.29 -4.11
C SER A 14 -8.57 -6.98 -3.59
N TYR A 15 -7.41 -7.02 -2.92
CA TYR A 15 -6.71 -5.81 -2.50
C TYR A 15 -6.20 -5.04 -3.72
N VAL A 16 -5.56 -5.71 -4.67
CA VAL A 16 -5.12 -5.06 -5.92
C VAL A 16 -6.30 -4.47 -6.68
N ASP A 17 -7.38 -5.25 -6.87
CA ASP A 17 -8.59 -4.82 -7.56
C ASP A 17 -9.27 -3.63 -6.87
N LYS A 18 -9.26 -3.59 -5.53
CA LYS A 18 -9.81 -2.48 -4.75
C LYS A 18 -9.10 -1.15 -5.05
N TYR A 19 -7.78 -1.15 -5.27
CA TYR A 19 -7.00 0.09 -5.43
C TYR A 19 -6.60 0.40 -6.86
N VAL A 20 -6.72 -0.54 -7.81
CA VAL A 20 -6.26 -0.40 -9.20
C VAL A 20 -7.45 -0.41 -10.17
N ARG A 21 -7.43 0.50 -11.16
CA ARG A 21 -8.42 0.57 -12.24
C ARG A 21 -8.18 -0.52 -13.29
N ASP A 22 -9.27 -1.01 -13.86
CA ASP A 22 -9.28 -1.96 -15.00
C ASP A 22 -8.44 -3.23 -14.81
N PHE A 23 -8.29 -3.66 -13.55
CA PHE A 23 -7.55 -4.87 -13.20
C PHE A 23 -8.34 -6.12 -13.61
N LYS A 24 -7.63 -7.14 -14.12
CA LYS A 24 -8.20 -8.44 -14.50
C LYS A 24 -7.63 -9.54 -13.59
N PRO A 25 -8.32 -9.92 -12.50
CA PRO A 25 -7.82 -10.90 -11.53
C PRO A 25 -7.50 -12.28 -12.12
N ALA A 26 -8.25 -12.71 -13.13
CA ALA A 26 -8.11 -14.04 -13.73
C ALA A 26 -6.70 -14.29 -14.31
N ASP A 27 -6.12 -13.28 -14.96
CA ASP A 27 -4.80 -13.39 -15.59
C ASP A 27 -3.68 -13.42 -14.53
N ALA A 28 -3.88 -12.72 -13.40
CA ALA A 28 -2.93 -12.66 -12.30
C ALA A 28 -2.95 -13.90 -11.39
N GLN A 29 -4.10 -14.56 -11.28
CA GLN A 29 -4.30 -15.71 -10.38
C GLN A 29 -3.38 -16.89 -10.73
N VAL A 30 -3.26 -17.22 -12.02
CA VAL A 30 -2.43 -18.35 -12.48
C VAL A 30 -0.95 -18.12 -12.14
N SER A 31 -0.46 -16.90 -12.35
CA SER A 31 0.92 -16.51 -12.04
C SER A 31 1.21 -16.57 -10.54
N LEU A 32 0.28 -16.07 -9.71
CA LEU A 32 0.41 -16.12 -8.25
C LEU A 32 0.54 -17.55 -7.71
N TRP A 33 -0.17 -18.52 -8.27
CA TRP A 33 -0.01 -19.93 -7.89
C TRP A 33 1.37 -20.50 -8.25
N GLY A 34 2.05 -19.92 -9.24
CA GLY A 34 3.45 -20.20 -9.56
C GLY A 34 4.47 -19.56 -8.59
N GLY A 35 4.01 -18.74 -7.64
CA GLY A 35 4.86 -18.09 -6.62
C GLY A 35 5.00 -16.58 -6.76
N GLY A 36 4.47 -15.97 -7.83
CA GLY A 36 4.44 -14.52 -7.92
C GLY A 36 3.76 -13.96 -9.16
N VAL A 37 3.41 -12.68 -9.11
CA VAL A 37 2.83 -11.95 -10.24
C VAL A 37 3.48 -10.57 -10.35
N ALA A 38 3.80 -10.17 -11.58
CA ALA A 38 4.22 -8.82 -11.92
C ALA A 38 3.11 -8.14 -12.73
N LEU A 39 2.80 -6.92 -12.35
CA LEU A 39 1.77 -6.07 -12.96
C LEU A 39 2.42 -4.73 -13.30
N HIS A 40 2.09 -4.16 -14.45
CA HIS A 40 2.75 -2.95 -14.94
C HIS A 40 1.75 -1.86 -15.31
N ASN A 41 2.21 -0.60 -15.24
CA ASN A 41 1.51 0.59 -15.69
C ASN A 41 0.09 0.70 -15.11
N LEU A 42 -0.02 0.48 -13.79
CA LEU A 42 -1.28 0.49 -13.08
C LEU A 42 -1.71 1.91 -12.75
N VAL A 43 -3.02 2.15 -12.76
CA VAL A 43 -3.62 3.44 -12.40
C VAL A 43 -4.43 3.26 -11.13
N LEU A 44 -4.21 4.12 -10.15
CA LEU A 44 -4.89 4.05 -8.85
C LEU A 44 -6.33 4.59 -8.94
N LYS A 45 -7.21 3.98 -8.14
CA LYS A 45 -8.56 4.45 -7.86
C LYS A 45 -8.51 5.55 -6.80
N ALA A 46 -8.51 6.80 -7.29
CA ALA A 46 -8.42 8.01 -6.46
C ALA A 46 -9.52 8.10 -5.38
N ASP A 47 -10.72 7.70 -5.75
CA ASP A 47 -11.93 7.65 -4.93
C ASP A 47 -11.76 6.75 -3.69
N VAL A 48 -11.18 5.57 -3.88
CA VAL A 48 -10.98 4.59 -2.80
C VAL A 48 -9.91 5.05 -1.82
N LEU A 49 -8.82 5.64 -2.32
CA LEU A 49 -7.73 6.13 -1.47
C LEU A 49 -8.15 7.33 -0.62
N GLN A 50 -9.04 8.19 -1.13
CA GLN A 50 -9.57 9.32 -0.38
C GLN A 50 -10.45 8.88 0.80
N GLN A 51 -11.31 7.87 0.59
CA GLN A 51 -12.22 7.36 1.63
C GLN A 51 -11.48 6.61 2.75
N GLU A 52 -10.44 5.88 2.42
CA GLU A 52 -9.76 4.99 3.37
C GLU A 52 -8.71 5.70 4.24
N VAL A 53 -8.10 6.79 3.74
CA VAL A 53 -6.93 7.41 4.40
C VAL A 53 -7.31 8.71 5.13
N ALA A 54 -8.58 9.14 5.11
CA ALA A 54 -9.07 10.37 5.78
C ALA A 54 -8.12 11.57 5.61
N LEU A 55 -7.52 11.68 4.43
CA LEU A 55 -6.50 12.67 4.16
C LEU A 55 -7.18 14.04 3.98
N PRO A 56 -6.57 15.13 4.47
CA PRO A 56 -7.09 16.48 4.27
C PRO A 56 -6.95 16.98 2.82
N PHE A 57 -6.69 16.08 1.86
CA PHE A 57 -6.41 16.38 0.47
C PHE A 57 -7.02 15.31 -0.46
N THR A 58 -7.29 15.71 -1.69
CA THR A 58 -7.85 14.85 -2.74
C THR A 58 -6.73 14.28 -3.59
N LEU A 59 -6.72 12.96 -3.81
CA LEU A 59 -5.83 12.31 -4.77
C LEU A 59 -6.34 12.60 -6.19
N VAL A 60 -5.57 13.33 -6.99
CA VAL A 60 -5.94 13.70 -8.36
C VAL A 60 -5.55 12.59 -9.34
N SER A 61 -4.35 12.04 -9.18
CA SER A 61 -3.81 11.00 -10.03
C SER A 61 -2.83 10.15 -9.25
N GLY A 62 -2.85 8.85 -9.52
CA GLY A 62 -1.93 7.89 -8.92
C GLY A 62 -1.54 6.84 -9.95
N ARG A 63 -0.24 6.61 -10.12
CA ARG A 63 0.30 5.65 -11.09
C ARG A 63 1.36 4.79 -10.45
N ILE A 64 1.34 3.50 -10.75
CA ILE A 64 2.37 2.55 -10.37
C ILE A 64 3.01 2.02 -11.66
N HIS A 65 4.32 2.11 -11.77
CA HIS A 65 5.03 1.58 -12.94
C HIS A 65 5.08 0.05 -12.90
N GLU A 66 5.46 -0.52 -11.77
CA GLU A 66 5.46 -1.98 -11.55
C GLU A 66 5.01 -2.33 -10.13
N LEU A 67 4.18 -3.37 -10.03
CA LEU A 67 3.79 -4.03 -8.79
C LEU A 67 4.11 -5.52 -8.90
N LEU A 68 5.00 -5.99 -8.04
CA LEU A 68 5.42 -7.37 -7.92
C LEU A 68 4.93 -7.95 -6.60
N ILE A 69 4.22 -9.07 -6.63
CA ILE A 69 3.80 -9.81 -5.44
C ILE A 69 4.47 -11.17 -5.48
N GLN A 70 5.23 -11.51 -4.44
CA GLN A 70 5.94 -12.78 -4.30
C GLN A 70 5.40 -13.54 -3.09
N VAL A 71 4.92 -14.75 -3.34
CA VAL A 71 4.33 -15.61 -2.31
C VAL A 71 5.23 -16.82 -2.08
N PRO A 72 5.85 -16.94 -0.88
CA PRO A 72 6.74 -18.06 -0.58
C PRO A 72 5.93 -19.31 -0.19
N TRP A 73 5.20 -19.94 -1.12
CA TRP A 73 4.26 -21.03 -0.82
C TRP A 73 4.85 -22.16 0.03
N THR A 74 6.11 -22.53 -0.21
CA THR A 74 6.81 -23.58 0.55
C THR A 74 7.17 -23.18 1.99
N LYS A 75 7.18 -21.88 2.28
CA LYS A 75 7.58 -21.29 3.58
C LYS A 75 6.60 -20.23 4.08
N ILE A 76 5.33 -20.27 3.62
CA ILE A 76 4.33 -19.23 3.88
C ILE A 76 3.98 -19.04 5.36
N MET A 77 4.38 -20.01 6.20
CA MET A 77 4.19 -20.00 7.65
C MET A 77 5.36 -19.38 8.43
N SER A 78 6.47 -19.07 7.76
CA SER A 78 7.71 -18.57 8.38
C SER A 78 8.33 -17.40 7.63
N GLU A 79 8.02 -17.23 6.34
CA GLU A 79 8.49 -16.14 5.49
C GLU A 79 7.30 -15.30 5.00
N PRO A 80 7.44 -13.96 4.96
CA PRO A 80 6.37 -13.08 4.55
C PRO A 80 6.14 -13.10 3.05
N ILE A 81 4.91 -12.80 2.64
CA ILE A 81 4.62 -12.38 1.27
C ILE A 81 5.26 -11.01 1.06
N ILE A 82 6.04 -10.85 0.00
CA ILE A 82 6.72 -9.59 -0.30
C ILE A 82 5.96 -8.90 -1.43
N VAL A 83 5.44 -7.72 -1.15
CA VAL A 83 4.85 -6.83 -2.14
C VAL A 83 5.87 -5.73 -2.44
N THR A 84 6.34 -5.68 -3.67
CA THR A 84 7.28 -4.67 -4.16
C THR A 84 6.61 -3.77 -5.16
N ILE A 85 6.68 -2.46 -4.96
CA ILE A 85 6.23 -1.45 -5.90
C ILE A 85 7.48 -0.75 -6.42
N ASP A 86 7.78 -0.90 -7.71
CA ASP A 86 8.82 -0.10 -8.35
C ASP A 86 8.18 1.10 -9.02
N THR A 87 8.47 2.26 -8.44
CA THR A 87 7.97 3.58 -8.78
C THR A 87 6.47 3.75 -8.61
N ILE A 88 6.10 4.60 -7.65
CA ILE A 88 4.73 5.08 -7.46
C ILE A 88 4.73 6.61 -7.46
N GLU A 89 3.88 7.18 -8.31
CA GLU A 89 3.69 8.62 -8.39
C GLU A 89 2.25 8.96 -8.00
N CYS A 90 2.10 9.85 -7.03
CA CYS A 90 0.82 10.38 -6.58
C CYS A 90 0.81 11.91 -6.69
N ILE A 91 -0.27 12.46 -7.24
CA ILE A 91 -0.52 13.91 -7.32
C ILE A 91 -1.73 14.24 -6.46
N LEU A 92 -1.52 15.13 -5.50
CA LEU A 92 -2.50 15.56 -4.49
C LEU A 92 -2.87 17.03 -4.70
N SER A 93 -4.10 17.38 -4.37
CA SER A 93 -4.57 18.77 -4.39
C SER A 93 -5.56 19.05 -3.25
N LEU A 94 -5.72 20.31 -2.87
CA LEU A 94 -6.65 20.77 -1.83
C LEU A 94 -8.11 20.91 -2.32
N HIS A 95 -8.42 20.54 -3.56
CA HIS A 95 -9.79 20.63 -4.04
C HIS A 95 -10.75 19.80 -3.17
N PRO A 96 -11.96 20.32 -2.88
CA PRO A 96 -13.00 19.50 -2.29
C PRO A 96 -13.18 18.24 -3.15
N PRO A 97 -13.48 17.08 -2.55
CA PRO A 97 -13.79 15.89 -3.31
C PRO A 97 -14.79 16.24 -4.42
N PRO A 98 -14.60 15.77 -5.66
CA PRO A 98 -15.59 15.97 -6.70
C PRO A 98 -16.97 15.52 -6.19
N GLU A 99 -18.02 16.28 -6.55
CA GLU A 99 -19.40 16.01 -6.14
C GLU A 99 -19.71 14.52 -6.18
N GLU A 100 -20.24 14.00 -5.07
CA GLU A 100 -20.51 12.58 -4.85
C GLU A 100 -21.18 11.93 -6.07
N SER A 101 -20.41 11.20 -6.87
CA SER A 101 -20.98 10.12 -7.66
C SER A 101 -21.57 9.12 -6.66
N PRO A 102 -22.74 8.52 -6.96
CA PRO A 102 -23.44 7.62 -6.05
C PRO A 102 -22.46 6.59 -5.49
N PRO A 103 -22.63 6.18 -4.20
CA PRO A 103 -21.71 5.28 -3.55
C PRO A 103 -21.44 4.10 -4.49
N PRO A 104 -20.17 3.78 -4.78
CA PRO A 104 -19.86 2.64 -5.62
C PRO A 104 -20.59 1.44 -5.02
N GLU A 105 -21.36 0.72 -5.87
CA GLU A 105 -21.97 -0.55 -5.46
C GLU A 105 -20.89 -1.35 -4.74
N SER A 106 -21.20 -1.77 -3.51
CA SER A 106 -20.31 -2.62 -2.74
C SER A 106 -19.82 -3.73 -3.67
N PRO A 107 -18.49 -3.92 -3.82
CA PRO A 107 -17.97 -4.88 -4.76
C PRO A 107 -18.70 -6.18 -4.46
N ARG A 108 -19.22 -6.85 -5.51
CA ARG A 108 -19.82 -8.17 -5.38
C ARG A 108 -18.81 -9.01 -4.61
N THR A 109 -19.05 -9.18 -3.32
CA THR A 109 -18.21 -10.01 -2.48
C THR A 109 -18.33 -11.37 -3.13
N GLN A 110 -17.29 -11.80 -3.84
CA GLN A 110 -17.18 -13.20 -4.20
C GLN A 110 -17.33 -13.91 -2.88
N VAL A 111 -18.38 -14.72 -2.74
CA VAL A 111 -18.64 -15.48 -1.53
C VAL A 111 -17.50 -16.50 -1.46
N VAL A 112 -16.37 -16.05 -0.91
CA VAL A 112 -15.29 -16.94 -0.52
C VAL A 112 -15.88 -17.70 0.65
N GLU A 113 -16.12 -18.98 0.41
CA GLU A 113 -16.63 -19.90 1.41
C GLU A 113 -15.81 -19.70 2.70
N ALA A 114 -16.50 -19.38 3.80
CA ALA A 114 -15.84 -18.97 5.03
C ALA A 114 -14.82 -20.05 5.42
N PRO A 115 -13.52 -19.70 5.55
CA PRO A 115 -12.52 -20.70 5.85
C PRO A 115 -12.86 -21.39 7.17
N PRO A 116 -12.61 -22.71 7.30
CA PRO A 116 -12.66 -23.38 8.59
C PRO A 116 -11.85 -22.60 9.64
N GLY A 117 -12.22 -22.70 10.93
CA GLY A 117 -11.63 -21.87 11.99
C GLY A 117 -10.10 -21.86 12.02
N TYR A 118 -9.47 -23.02 11.78
CA TYR A 118 -8.00 -23.11 11.68
C TYR A 118 -7.45 -22.35 10.47
N MET A 119 -8.06 -22.49 9.28
CA MET A 119 -7.65 -21.78 8.07
C MET A 119 -7.78 -20.26 8.23
N ARG A 120 -8.79 -19.78 8.97
CA ARG A 120 -8.97 -18.36 9.25
C ARG A 120 -7.80 -17.79 10.05
N ALA A 121 -7.33 -18.50 11.08
CA ALA A 121 -6.18 -18.08 11.88
C ALA A 121 -4.89 -18.08 11.04
N LEU A 122 -4.69 -19.10 10.19
CA LEU A 122 -3.56 -19.19 9.27
C LEU A 122 -3.55 -18.02 8.28
N VAL A 123 -4.68 -17.79 7.58
CA VAL A 123 -4.82 -16.68 6.63
C VAL A 123 -4.55 -15.35 7.31
N ARG A 124 -5.11 -15.13 8.50
CA ARG A 124 -4.87 -13.90 9.28
C ARG A 124 -3.38 -13.71 9.58
N ARG A 125 -2.70 -14.75 10.04
CA ARG A 125 -1.26 -14.73 10.33
C ARG A 125 -0.42 -14.42 9.09
N VAL A 126 -0.75 -15.01 7.95
CA VAL A 126 -0.05 -14.75 6.68
C VAL A 126 -0.25 -13.30 6.26
N VAL A 127 -1.49 -12.83 6.23
CA VAL A 127 -1.84 -11.46 5.80
C VAL A 127 -1.22 -10.40 6.71
N SER A 128 -1.18 -10.63 8.02
CA SER A 128 -0.58 -9.70 8.98
C SER A 128 0.93 -9.57 8.88
N ASN A 129 1.58 -10.51 8.21
CA ASN A 129 3.02 -10.52 7.99
C ASN A 129 3.43 -10.12 6.58
N ILE A 130 2.48 -9.73 5.70
CA ILE A 130 2.83 -9.18 4.39
C ILE A 130 3.81 -8.01 4.58
N ALA A 131 4.94 -8.08 3.91
CA ALA A 131 5.97 -7.05 3.89
C ALA A 131 5.80 -6.18 2.64
N LEU A 132 5.95 -4.87 2.81
CA LEU A 132 5.88 -3.91 1.70
C LEU A 132 7.26 -3.33 1.43
N ARG A 133 7.61 -3.23 0.16
CA ARG A 133 8.78 -2.54 -0.36
C ARG A 133 8.31 -1.57 -1.43
N VAL A 134 8.70 -0.32 -1.32
CA VAL A 134 8.44 0.68 -2.36
C VAL A 134 9.77 1.28 -2.76
N HIS A 135 10.10 1.17 -4.04
CA HIS A 135 11.21 1.85 -4.66
C HIS A 135 10.68 3.09 -5.35
N HIS A 136 11.29 4.25 -5.12
CA HIS A 136 10.91 5.52 -5.75
C HIS A 136 9.45 5.93 -5.50
N LEU A 137 9.13 6.27 -4.26
CA LEU A 137 7.87 6.91 -3.90
C LEU A 137 7.96 8.40 -4.21
N ILE A 138 7.08 8.90 -5.07
CA ILE A 138 6.98 10.31 -5.46
C ILE A 138 5.58 10.79 -5.12
N VAL A 139 5.48 11.75 -4.21
CA VAL A 139 4.23 12.41 -3.85
C VAL A 139 4.37 13.89 -4.13
N LYS A 140 3.53 14.40 -5.03
CA LYS A 140 3.46 15.82 -5.35
C LYS A 140 2.16 16.37 -4.84
N TYR A 141 2.24 17.49 -4.15
CA TYR A 141 1.09 18.28 -3.76
C TYR A 141 1.13 19.59 -4.53
N VAL A 142 0.04 19.88 -5.25
CA VAL A 142 -0.06 21.04 -6.15
C VAL A 142 -1.23 21.91 -5.73
N GLN A 143 -0.95 23.18 -5.47
CA GLN A 143 -1.94 24.21 -5.17
C GLN A 143 -1.50 25.55 -5.79
N ASP A 144 -2.34 26.10 -6.67
CA ASP A 144 -2.08 27.34 -7.40
C ASP A 144 -0.70 27.32 -8.10
N ASP A 145 0.25 28.13 -7.64
CA ASP A 145 1.62 28.21 -8.13
C ASP A 145 2.63 27.52 -7.21
N ILE A 146 2.19 26.80 -6.18
CA ILE A 146 3.05 26.09 -5.23
C ILE A 146 3.02 24.58 -5.51
N VAL A 147 4.21 23.99 -5.57
CA VAL A 147 4.41 22.54 -5.72
C VAL A 147 5.29 22.04 -4.58
N LEU A 148 4.69 21.28 -3.66
CA LEU A 148 5.44 20.52 -2.67
C LEU A 148 5.71 19.11 -3.22
N SER A 149 6.96 18.69 -3.26
CA SER A 149 7.33 17.34 -3.72
C SER A 149 8.09 16.57 -2.64
N LEU A 150 7.60 15.38 -2.34
CA LEU A 150 8.20 14.41 -1.45
C LEU A 150 8.68 13.23 -2.29
N ASN A 151 9.95 12.88 -2.14
CA ASN A 151 10.57 11.72 -2.79
C ASN A 151 11.23 10.83 -1.75
N VAL A 152 10.95 9.53 -1.79
CA VAL A 152 11.64 8.52 -0.98
C VAL A 152 12.18 7.44 -1.91
N LYS A 153 13.48 7.15 -1.86
CA LYS A 153 14.06 6.11 -2.71
C LYS A 153 13.67 4.71 -2.25
N HIS A 154 13.73 4.45 -0.95
CA HIS A 154 13.33 3.15 -0.40
C HIS A 154 12.41 3.35 0.80
N LEU A 155 11.21 2.79 0.70
CA LEU A 155 10.30 2.63 1.83
C LEU A 155 10.13 1.13 2.09
N ALA A 156 10.31 0.72 3.34
CA ALA A 156 10.08 -0.64 3.77
C ALA A 156 9.08 -0.67 4.94
N VAL A 157 8.11 -1.57 4.88
CA VAL A 157 7.23 -1.90 6.00
C VAL A 157 7.38 -3.37 6.34
N ASP A 158 7.79 -3.63 7.57
CA ASP A 158 8.04 -4.97 8.10
C ASP A 158 7.19 -5.23 9.34
N SER A 159 6.77 -6.48 9.52
CA SER A 159 6.17 -6.90 10.79
C SER A 159 7.24 -7.04 11.86
N ALA A 160 6.85 -6.75 13.11
CA ALA A 160 7.75 -6.77 14.23
C ALA A 160 7.19 -7.57 15.41
N GLY A 161 8.10 -8.15 16.18
CA GLY A 161 7.80 -8.81 17.45
C GLY A 161 7.48 -7.80 18.56
N PRO A 162 7.14 -8.30 19.76
CA PRO A 162 6.88 -7.46 20.94
C PRO A 162 8.06 -6.54 21.33
N ASP A 163 9.28 -6.94 20.96
CA ASP A 163 10.55 -6.23 21.19
C ASP A 163 10.90 -5.22 20.08
N TRP A 164 10.02 -5.00 19.11
CA TRP A 164 10.26 -4.16 17.93
C TRP A 164 11.44 -4.62 17.07
N GLN A 165 11.76 -5.91 17.09
CA GLN A 165 12.66 -6.50 16.11
C GLN A 165 11.87 -7.08 14.93
N PRO A 166 12.40 -7.02 13.70
CA PRO A 166 11.77 -7.66 12.55
C PRO A 166 11.51 -9.14 12.82
N ALA A 167 10.25 -9.56 12.70
CA ALA A 167 9.86 -10.94 12.99
C ALA A 167 8.59 -11.32 12.24
N PHE A 168 8.47 -12.60 11.89
CA PHE A 168 7.21 -13.19 11.44
C PHE A 168 6.32 -13.43 12.67
N ALA A 169 5.63 -12.38 13.09
CA ALA A 169 4.94 -12.32 14.38
C ALA A 169 3.60 -13.08 14.35
N ASP A 170 3.31 -13.78 15.44
CA ASP A 170 1.98 -14.32 15.72
C ASP A 170 1.07 -13.24 16.31
N ILE A 171 -0.23 -13.33 15.99
CA ILE A 171 -1.25 -12.46 16.61
C ILE A 171 -1.79 -13.17 17.84
N GLU A 172 -1.48 -12.65 19.01
CA GLU A 172 -2.04 -13.16 20.25
C GLU A 172 -3.55 -12.83 20.34
N GLN A 173 -4.35 -13.76 20.86
CA GLN A 173 -5.79 -13.56 21.01
C GLN A 173 -6.12 -12.52 22.08
N SER A 174 -5.24 -12.35 23.07
CA SER A 174 -5.35 -11.39 24.17
C SER A 174 -4.94 -9.96 23.78
N ASP A 175 -4.04 -9.80 22.83
CA ASP A 175 -3.53 -8.49 22.36
C ASP A 175 -3.40 -8.50 20.83
N PRO A 176 -4.50 -8.22 20.09
CA PRO A 176 -4.54 -8.32 18.62
C PRO A 176 -3.89 -7.11 17.94
N VAL A 177 -2.76 -6.64 18.48
CA VAL A 177 -2.03 -5.48 17.96
C VAL A 177 -0.94 -5.94 17.01
N LEU A 178 -0.96 -5.42 15.79
CA LEU A 178 0.11 -5.62 14.82
C LEU A 178 1.16 -4.53 15.00
N ARG A 179 2.41 -4.93 15.21
CA ARG A 179 3.56 -4.01 15.27
C ARG A 179 4.20 -3.96 13.89
N ARG A 180 4.41 -2.75 13.37
CA ARG A 180 5.06 -2.50 12.09
C ARG A 180 6.25 -1.58 12.26
N LEU A 181 7.38 -1.96 11.64
CA LEU A 181 8.54 -1.10 11.47
C LEU A 181 8.46 -0.49 10.08
N VAL A 182 8.42 0.84 10.02
CA VAL A 182 8.41 1.60 8.77
C VAL A 182 9.73 2.31 8.65
N ARG A 183 10.45 2.10 7.55
CA ARG A 183 11.74 2.73 7.29
C ARG A 183 11.67 3.49 5.98
N LEU A 184 12.14 4.73 5.99
CA LEU A 184 12.27 5.60 4.83
C LEU A 184 13.74 5.96 4.66
N ASP A 185 14.31 5.58 3.52
CA ASP A 185 15.67 5.91 3.14
C ASP A 185 15.70 6.92 1.99
N ASP A 186 16.59 7.91 2.11
CA ASP A 186 16.81 8.96 1.11
C ASP A 186 15.52 9.76 0.85
N LEU A 187 14.87 10.19 1.94
CA LEU A 187 13.73 11.12 1.91
C LEU A 187 14.22 12.52 1.54
N THR A 188 13.65 13.09 0.49
CA THR A 188 13.88 14.47 0.07
C THR A 188 12.53 15.18 -0.05
N LEU A 189 12.45 16.39 0.49
CA LEU A 189 11.28 17.25 0.46
C LEU A 189 11.66 18.59 -0.18
N CYS A 190 11.00 18.96 -1.28
CA CYS A 190 11.19 20.23 -1.95
C CYS A 190 9.90 21.04 -1.96
N LEU A 191 10.04 22.36 -1.84
CA LEU A 191 8.93 23.30 -1.99
C LEU A 191 9.30 24.28 -3.10
N ASP A 192 8.64 24.13 -4.24
CA ASP A 192 8.94 24.88 -5.45
C ASP A 192 7.76 25.76 -5.84
N ARG A 193 8.07 26.79 -6.64
CA ARG A 193 7.06 27.65 -7.27
C ARG A 193 6.98 27.32 -8.76
N ALA A 194 5.79 27.02 -9.24
CA ALA A 194 5.48 26.88 -10.65
C ALA A 194 5.10 28.24 -11.25
N ASP A 195 5.53 28.50 -12.48
CA ASP A 195 5.11 29.71 -13.21
C ASP A 195 3.68 29.54 -13.77
N ALA A 196 3.13 30.59 -14.39
CA ALA A 196 1.79 30.58 -14.99
C ALA A 196 1.55 29.46 -16.04
N ASP A 197 2.63 28.90 -16.60
CA ASP A 197 2.59 27.74 -17.52
C ASP A 197 2.61 26.38 -16.79
N GLY A 198 2.56 26.35 -15.46
CA GLY A 198 2.65 25.14 -14.62
C GLY A 198 4.05 24.53 -14.55
N LYS A 199 5.10 25.23 -15.01
CA LYS A 199 6.49 24.76 -15.02
C LYS A 199 7.29 25.36 -13.88
N ILE A 200 8.06 24.53 -13.20
CA ILE A 200 9.06 24.99 -12.22
C ILE A 200 10.28 25.48 -12.99
N ARG A 201 10.52 26.80 -13.02
CA ARG A 201 11.69 27.38 -13.70
C ARG A 201 12.92 27.43 -12.81
N PHE A 202 12.71 27.59 -11.50
CA PHE A 202 13.77 27.68 -10.51
C PHE A 202 13.45 26.71 -9.37
N TYR A 203 14.31 25.71 -9.21
CA TYR A 203 14.25 24.78 -8.09
C TYR A 203 14.84 25.44 -6.85
N GLN A 204 14.13 25.38 -5.74
CA GLN A 204 14.63 25.88 -4.46
C GLN A 204 15.51 24.83 -3.77
N GLU A 205 16.22 25.25 -2.72
CA GLU A 205 16.92 24.29 -1.86
C GLU A 205 15.90 23.36 -1.17
N PRO A 206 16.16 22.04 -1.10
CA PRO A 206 15.26 21.12 -0.44
C PRO A 206 15.08 21.46 1.05
N LEU A 207 13.83 21.43 1.52
CA LEU A 207 13.49 21.57 2.94
C LEU A 207 14.07 20.44 3.78
N LEU A 208 14.08 19.23 3.22
CA LEU A 208 14.75 18.06 3.76
C LEU A 208 15.54 17.40 2.63
N TYR A 209 16.78 17.02 2.90
CA TYR A 209 17.65 16.43 1.89
C TYR A 209 18.21 15.09 2.37
N ARG A 210 17.83 14.02 1.66
CA ARG A 210 18.35 12.65 1.84
C ARG A 210 18.30 12.16 3.29
N CYS A 211 17.23 12.50 4.00
CA CYS A 211 17.03 12.07 5.39
C CYS A 211 16.69 10.58 5.46
N GLN A 212 17.00 9.96 6.60
CA GLN A 212 16.54 8.63 6.95
C GLN A 212 15.59 8.73 8.14
N LEU A 213 14.46 8.04 8.08
CA LEU A 213 13.46 8.05 9.14
C LEU A 213 12.97 6.63 9.43
N ASP A 214 12.98 6.28 10.71
CA ASP A 214 12.46 5.01 11.19
C ASP A 214 11.29 5.26 12.14
N PHE A 215 10.16 4.60 11.88
CA PHE A 215 8.94 4.71 12.67
C PHE A 215 8.47 3.35 13.15
N ARG A 216 7.83 3.38 14.32
CA ARG A 216 7.17 2.25 14.95
C ARG A 216 5.68 2.51 14.97
N CYS A 217 4.90 1.64 14.32
CA CYS A 217 3.47 1.83 14.17
C CYS A 217 2.71 0.63 14.74
N PHE A 218 1.55 0.91 15.36
CA PHE A 218 0.60 -0.09 15.80
C PHE A 218 -0.60 -0.12 14.86
N SER A 219 -0.87 -1.24 14.22
CA SER A 219 -2.05 -1.46 13.38
C SER A 219 -3.05 -2.38 14.09
N PHE A 220 -4.31 -1.93 14.17
CA PHE A 220 -5.39 -2.73 14.75
C PHE A 220 -6.11 -3.49 13.63
N THR A 221 -6.34 -4.78 13.81
CA THR A 221 -6.88 -5.66 12.75
C THR A 221 -8.31 -5.35 12.28
N SER A 222 -8.94 -4.30 12.80
CA SER A 222 -10.28 -3.86 12.40
C SER A 222 -10.27 -2.67 11.42
N PHE A 223 -9.12 -2.07 11.16
CA PHE A 223 -8.94 -0.96 10.22
C PHE A 223 -7.61 -1.13 9.48
N PRO A 224 -7.59 -1.20 8.13
CA PRO A 224 -6.36 -1.45 7.38
C PRO A 224 -5.36 -0.28 7.38
N PHE A 225 -5.72 0.88 7.94
CA PHE A 225 -4.81 2.03 8.06
C PHE A 225 -4.77 2.57 9.49
N CYS A 226 -3.56 2.69 10.02
CA CYS A 226 -3.27 3.43 11.25
C CYS A 226 -3.60 4.90 11.03
N ILE A 227 -4.55 5.41 11.80
CA ILE A 227 -4.71 6.84 12.06
C ILE A 227 -3.47 7.26 12.86
N PHE A 228 -2.63 8.10 12.29
CA PHE A 228 -1.62 8.83 13.04
C PHE A 228 -2.33 9.93 13.85
N PHE A 229 -2.15 9.91 15.17
CA PHE A 229 -2.25 11.10 16.03
C PHE A 229 -0.89 11.26 16.73
#